data_AF-W5NVX2-F1
#
_entry.id   AF-W5NVX2-F1
#
_cell.length_a   1.000
_cell.length_b   1.000
_cell.length_c   1.000
_cell.angle_alpha   90.00
_cell.angle_beta   90.00
_cell.angle_gamma   90.00
#
_symmetry.space_group_name_H-M   'P 1'
#
loop_
_entity.id
_entity.type
_entity.pdbx_description
1 polymer ?
#
loop_
_entity_poly.entity_id
_entity_poly.type
_entity_poly.pdbx_seq_one_letter_code
_entity_poly.pdbx_strand_id
1 'polypeptide(L)'
;MDFVYHCSYLQRSFHVAHTSLPCAHADLSLICLSVQTWSKYVKKLGDFAKPENIDFAVQCLNELITNALHHIPDVITYLSRLRNQSIFNFCAIPQVMAIATLAACYNNQQVFKGVVKIRKGQAVTLMMDATNMPAVKAIIHQYMEEVGFI
;
A
#
# COMPACT_ATOMS: atom_id res chain seq x y z
N MET A 1 -5.56 17.66 -9.41
CA MET A 1 -4.14 17.63 -9.84
C MET A 1 -3.31 16.79 -8.86
N ASP A 2 -3.95 15.82 -8.19
CA ASP A 2 -3.50 15.28 -6.89
C ASP A 2 -2.95 13.85 -6.97
N PHE A 3 -3.24 13.13 -8.05
CA PHE A 3 -2.82 11.72 -8.22
C PHE A 3 -1.34 11.59 -8.63
N VAL A 4 -0.81 12.58 -9.37
CA VAL A 4 0.60 12.61 -9.80
C VAL A 4 1.53 12.87 -8.60
N TYR A 5 1.09 13.67 -7.61
CA TYR A 5 1.81 13.86 -6.35
C TYR A 5 1.83 12.58 -5.50
N HIS A 6 0.73 11.83 -5.47
CA HIS A 6 0.65 10.56 -4.75
C HIS A 6 1.52 9.45 -5.38
N CYS A 7 1.63 9.43 -6.72
CA CYS A 7 2.53 8.51 -7.45
C CYS A 7 4.01 8.87 -7.24
N SER A 8 4.33 10.17 -7.15
CA SER A 8 5.69 10.67 -6.91
C SER A 8 6.19 10.34 -5.49
N TYR A 9 5.30 10.34 -4.49
CA TYR A 9 5.61 9.95 -3.12
C TYR A 9 5.83 8.42 -2.98
N LEU A 10 5.05 7.59 -3.68
CA LEU A 10 5.28 6.13 -3.68
C LEU A 10 6.62 5.74 -4.32
N GLN A 11 7.02 6.44 -5.39
CA GLN A 11 8.34 6.23 -6.03
C GLN A 11 9.51 6.68 -5.15
N ARG A 12 9.36 7.75 -4.37
CA ARG A 12 10.43 8.23 -3.48
C ARG A 12 10.68 7.30 -2.30
N SER A 13 9.63 6.62 -1.80
CA SER A 13 9.76 5.56 -0.79
C SER A 13 10.43 4.29 -1.34
N PHE A 14 10.25 3.98 -2.63
CA PHE A 14 10.90 2.82 -3.26
C PHE A 14 12.39 3.04 -3.56
N HIS A 15 12.81 4.27 -3.90
CA HIS A 15 14.23 4.57 -4.14
C HIS A 15 15.09 4.48 -2.86
N VAL A 16 14.49 4.72 -1.69
CA VAL A 16 15.16 4.58 -0.38
C VAL A 16 15.30 3.10 0.05
N ALA A 17 14.49 2.19 -0.51
CA ALA A 17 14.53 0.77 -0.13
C ALA A 17 15.76 0.00 -0.70
N HIS A 18 16.49 0.57 -1.66
CA HIS A 18 17.62 -0.09 -2.32
C HIS A 18 19.01 0.47 -1.98
N THR A 19 19.10 1.57 -1.23
CA THR A 19 20.37 2.14 -0.77
C THR A 19 20.44 2.12 0.76
N SER A 20 21.02 1.02 1.27
CA SER A 20 21.77 0.92 2.53
C SER A 20 21.56 2.04 3.58
N LEU A 21 20.51 1.94 4.39
CA LEU A 21 20.39 2.63 5.68
C LEU A 21 19.75 1.68 6.72
N PRO A 22 20.27 1.65 7.97
CA PRO A 22 19.76 0.77 9.01
C PRO A 22 18.55 1.44 9.68
N CYS A 23 17.38 1.35 9.06
CA CYS A 23 16.16 1.91 9.65
C CYS A 23 15.41 0.82 10.40
N ALA A 24 15.79 0.66 11.67
CA ALA A 24 14.91 0.14 12.71
C ALA A 24 13.69 1.07 12.83
N HIS A 25 12.57 0.47 13.22
CA HIS A 25 11.24 1.07 13.37
C HIS A 25 10.43 1.13 12.07
N ALA A 26 9.31 0.41 12.11
CA ALA A 26 8.20 0.63 11.20
C ALA A 26 7.72 2.07 11.43
N ASP A 27 8.14 2.97 10.55
CA ASP A 27 7.69 4.34 10.60
C ASP A 27 6.25 4.35 10.04
N LEU A 28 5.28 4.33 10.96
CA LEU A 28 3.86 4.56 10.68
C LEU A 28 3.61 5.90 9.95
N SER A 29 4.64 6.75 9.81
CA SER A 29 4.66 7.99 9.05
C SER A 29 4.58 7.81 7.52
N LEU A 30 4.69 6.59 7.00
CA LEU A 30 4.61 6.32 5.54
C LEU A 30 3.19 6.12 5.00
N ILE A 31 2.18 6.01 5.86
CA ILE A 31 0.79 6.21 5.47
C ILE A 31 0.50 7.67 5.83
N CYS A 32 0.21 8.53 4.86
CA CYS A 32 -0.29 9.88 5.13
C CYS A 32 -1.65 9.77 5.83
N LEU A 33 -1.62 9.47 7.13
CA LEU A 33 -2.78 9.28 7.97
C LEU A 33 -3.53 10.61 8.04
N SER A 34 -4.64 10.70 7.32
CA SER A 34 -5.51 11.87 7.40
C SER A 34 -5.92 12.06 8.86
N VAL A 35 -5.73 13.27 9.40
CA VAL A 35 -6.08 13.59 10.80
C VAL A 35 -7.53 13.23 11.10
N GLN A 36 -8.39 13.33 10.10
CA GLN A 36 -9.81 13.00 10.19
C GLN A 36 -10.08 11.50 10.42
N THR A 37 -9.21 10.61 9.95
CA THR A 37 -9.41 9.17 10.10
C THR A 37 -8.94 8.67 11.47
N TRP A 38 -7.71 9.00 11.89
CA TRP A 38 -7.19 8.47 13.15
C TRP A 38 -7.68 9.18 14.41
N SER A 39 -8.11 10.45 14.31
CA SER A 39 -8.67 11.20 15.45
C SER A 39 -9.98 10.61 16.00
N LYS A 40 -10.68 9.77 15.21
CA LYS A 40 -11.87 9.01 15.64
C LYS A 40 -11.52 7.93 16.67
N TYR A 41 -10.30 7.39 16.60
CA TYR A 41 -9.89 6.22 17.35
C TYR A 41 -9.00 6.59 18.55
N VAL A 42 -8.09 7.55 18.38
CA VAL A 42 -7.15 7.97 19.43
C VAL A 42 -6.97 9.48 19.46
N LYS A 43 -6.66 10.01 20.66
CA LYS A 43 -6.37 11.44 20.85
C LYS A 43 -5.00 11.84 20.30
N LYS A 44 -4.02 10.93 20.34
CA LYS A 44 -2.67 11.14 19.82
C LYS A 44 -2.23 9.91 19.03
N LEU A 45 -1.51 10.13 17.94
CA LEU A 45 -1.04 9.05 17.07
C LEU A 45 -0.14 8.02 17.81
N GLY A 46 0.66 8.48 18.77
CA GLY A 46 1.52 7.61 19.58
C GLY A 46 0.76 6.64 20.50
N ASP A 47 -0.56 6.83 20.70
CA ASP A 47 -1.37 5.93 21.52
C ASP A 47 -1.62 4.57 20.83
N PHE A 48 -1.48 4.47 19.50
CA PHE A 48 -1.56 3.20 18.77
C PHE A 48 -0.41 2.23 19.05
N ALA A 49 0.71 2.71 19.58
CA ALA A 49 1.83 1.85 19.98
C ALA A 49 1.54 1.09 21.29
N LYS A 50 0.51 1.51 22.04
CA LYS A 50 0.17 0.88 23.32
C LYS A 50 -0.67 -0.37 23.08
N PRO A 51 -0.39 -1.48 23.79
CA PRO A 51 -1.13 -2.74 23.62
C PRO A 51 -2.63 -2.59 23.91
N GLU A 52 -3.01 -1.67 24.79
CA GLU A 52 -4.40 -1.35 25.16
C GLU A 52 -5.23 -0.76 24.02
N ASN A 53 -4.60 -0.14 23.01
CA ASN A 53 -5.29 0.49 21.88
C ASN A 53 -5.12 -0.27 20.57
N ILE A 54 -4.55 -1.48 20.58
CA ILE A 54 -4.27 -2.24 19.36
C ILE A 54 -5.55 -2.52 18.57
N ASP A 55 -6.66 -2.81 19.24
CA ASP A 55 -7.94 -3.07 18.55
C ASP A 55 -8.43 -1.83 17.80
N PHE A 56 -8.36 -0.65 18.42
CA PHE A 56 -8.68 0.62 17.76
C PHE A 56 -7.68 0.97 16.65
N ALA A 57 -6.41 0.61 16.83
CA ALA A 57 -5.37 0.79 15.83
C ALA A 57 -5.66 -0.03 14.57
N VAL A 58 -6.03 -1.30 14.72
CA VAL A 58 -6.40 -2.18 13.61
C VAL A 58 -7.66 -1.67 12.91
N GLN A 59 -8.67 -1.20 13.66
CA GLN A 59 -9.87 -0.62 13.04
C GLN A 59 -9.52 0.63 12.21
N CYS A 60 -8.70 1.53 12.75
CA CYS A 60 -8.21 2.69 12.01
C CYS A 60 -7.46 2.27 10.75
N LEU A 61 -6.56 1.28 10.85
CA LEU A 61 -5.82 0.73 9.73
C LEU A 61 -6.74 0.19 8.64
N ASN A 62 -7.77 -0.57 9.02
CA ASN A 62 -8.73 -1.13 8.09
C ASN A 62 -9.54 -0.01 7.39
N GLU A 63 -9.94 1.06 8.09
CA GLU A 63 -10.59 2.22 7.46
C GLU A 63 -9.67 2.89 6.42
N LEU A 64 -8.39 3.05 6.73
CA LEU A 64 -7.41 3.66 5.82
C LEU A 64 -7.16 2.80 4.59
N ILE A 65 -7.03 1.48 4.77
CA ILE A 65 -6.85 0.54 3.67
C ILE A 65 -8.10 0.58 2.79
N THR A 66 -9.31 0.55 3.37
CA THR A 66 -10.57 0.64 2.63
C THR A 66 -10.64 1.93 1.80
N ASN A 67 -10.22 3.06 2.38
CA ASN A 67 -10.14 4.33 1.65
C ASN A 67 -9.12 4.28 0.50
N ALA A 68 -7.97 3.64 0.70
CA ALA A 68 -6.97 3.46 -0.36
C ALA A 68 -7.50 2.57 -1.51
N LEU A 69 -8.25 1.50 -1.20
CA LEU A 69 -8.82 0.59 -2.19
C LEU A 69 -9.85 1.27 -3.11
N HIS A 70 -10.55 2.31 -2.64
CA HIS A 70 -11.45 3.10 -3.49
C HIS A 70 -10.75 3.78 -4.67
N HIS A 71 -9.42 3.95 -4.63
CA HIS A 71 -8.65 4.53 -5.73
C HIS A 71 -8.24 3.52 -6.82
N ILE A 72 -8.46 2.21 -6.60
CA ILE A 72 -8.09 1.17 -7.57
C ILE A 72 -8.72 1.39 -8.96
N PRO A 73 -10.02 1.74 -9.11
CA PRO A 73 -10.61 2.00 -10.42
C PRO A 73 -9.91 3.13 -11.19
N ASP A 74 -9.45 4.17 -10.48
CA ASP A 74 -8.70 5.28 -11.07
C ASP A 74 -7.31 4.82 -11.54
N VAL A 75 -6.64 3.97 -10.75
CA VAL A 75 -5.35 3.35 -11.12
C VAL A 75 -5.49 2.50 -12.38
N ILE A 76 -6.53 1.66 -12.46
CA ILE A 76 -6.80 0.84 -13.65
C ILE A 76 -7.06 1.74 -14.86
N THR A 77 -7.84 2.81 -14.70
CA THR A 77 -8.14 3.77 -15.77
C THR A 77 -6.89 4.55 -16.22
N TYR A 78 -5.99 4.87 -15.30
CA TYR A 78 -4.72 5.50 -15.61
C TYR A 78 -3.80 4.56 -16.41
N LEU A 79 -3.59 3.34 -15.91
CA LEU A 79 -2.76 2.34 -16.56
C LEU A 79 -3.31 1.96 -17.94
N SER A 80 -4.63 2.03 -18.16
CA SER A 80 -5.24 1.69 -19.47
C SER A 80 -4.95 2.72 -20.55
N ARG A 81 -4.52 3.93 -20.18
CA ARG A 81 -4.21 5.03 -21.11
C ARG A 81 -2.73 5.01 -21.53
N LEU A 82 -1.88 4.26 -20.84
CA LEU A 82 -0.45 4.17 -21.15
C LEU A 82 -0.22 3.30 -22.38
N ARG A 83 0.37 3.90 -23.43
CA ARG A 83 0.69 3.20 -24.69
C ARG A 83 2.12 2.69 -24.76
N ASN A 84 3.04 3.30 -24.00
CA ASN A 84 4.44 2.94 -24.01
C ASN A 84 4.70 1.85 -22.96
N GLN A 85 5.23 0.70 -23.40
CA GLN A 85 5.47 -0.46 -22.53
C GLN A 85 6.43 -0.16 -21.36
N SER A 86 7.46 0.63 -21.59
CA SER A 86 8.44 1.00 -20.54
C SER A 86 7.78 1.86 -19.47
N ILE A 87 6.96 2.84 -19.88
CA ILE A 87 6.19 3.68 -18.96
C ILE A 87 5.13 2.86 -18.24
N PHE A 88 4.45 1.94 -18.95
CA PHE A 88 3.49 1.03 -18.34
C PHE A 88 4.14 0.20 -17.24
N ASN A 89 5.25 -0.49 -17.51
CA ASN A 89 5.94 -1.33 -16.52
C ASN A 89 6.39 -0.50 -15.32
N PHE A 90 6.95 0.69 -15.59
CA PHE A 90 7.40 1.61 -14.54
C PHE A 90 6.26 2.05 -13.62
N CYS A 91 5.08 2.30 -14.16
CA CYS A 91 3.91 2.68 -13.38
C CYS A 91 3.18 1.47 -12.77
N ALA A 92 3.12 0.32 -13.44
CA ALA A 92 2.34 -0.84 -13.01
C ALA A 92 3.00 -1.60 -11.87
N ILE A 93 4.33 -1.77 -11.90
CA ILE A 93 5.08 -2.53 -10.88
C ILE A 93 4.87 -1.94 -9.46
N PRO A 94 5.02 -0.62 -9.22
CA PRO A 94 4.75 -0.05 -7.91
C PRO A 94 3.29 -0.24 -7.45
N GLN A 95 2.33 -0.22 -8.38
CA GLN A 95 0.91 -0.32 -8.06
C GLN A 95 0.52 -1.73 -7.61
N VAL A 96 0.99 -2.77 -8.30
CA VAL A 96 0.75 -4.16 -7.87
C VAL A 96 1.45 -4.47 -6.55
N MET A 97 2.64 -3.91 -6.32
CA MET A 97 3.39 -4.06 -5.08
C MET A 97 2.70 -3.36 -3.91
N ALA A 98 2.10 -2.19 -4.16
CA ALA A 98 1.31 -1.46 -3.17
C ALA A 98 0.09 -2.26 -2.74
N ILE A 99 -0.67 -2.82 -3.68
CA ILE A 99 -1.87 -3.61 -3.40
C ILE A 99 -1.52 -4.89 -2.62
N ALA A 100 -0.45 -5.60 -3.00
CA ALA A 100 0.04 -6.75 -2.24
C ALA A 100 0.45 -6.38 -0.81
N THR A 101 1.02 -5.19 -0.61
CA THR A 101 1.38 -4.69 0.72
C THR A 101 0.13 -4.32 1.53
N LEU A 102 -0.87 -3.69 0.92
CA LEU A 102 -2.14 -3.39 1.57
C LEU A 102 -2.85 -4.67 2.04
N ALA A 103 -2.86 -5.72 1.22
CA ALA A 103 -3.40 -7.02 1.60
C ALA A 103 -2.66 -7.62 2.80
N ALA A 104 -1.32 -7.58 2.82
CA ALA A 104 -0.52 -8.06 3.95
C ALA A 104 -0.72 -7.25 5.25
N CYS A 105 -1.09 -5.99 5.14
CA CYS A 105 -1.38 -5.10 6.27
C CYS A 105 -2.83 -5.21 6.77
N TYR A 106 -3.76 -5.69 5.94
CA TYR A 106 -5.18 -5.74 6.29
C TYR A 106 -5.41 -6.65 7.51
N ASN A 107 -6.15 -6.13 8.50
CA ASN A 107 -6.44 -6.81 9.75
C ASN A 107 -5.20 -7.35 10.51
N ASN A 108 -4.02 -6.76 10.28
CA ASN A 108 -2.76 -7.28 10.80
C ASN A 108 -2.20 -6.39 11.93
N GLN A 109 -2.27 -6.90 13.17
CA GLN A 109 -1.70 -6.22 14.35
C GLN A 109 -0.17 -6.05 14.29
N GLN A 110 0.53 -6.85 13.48
CA GLN A 110 1.99 -6.76 13.37
C GLN A 110 2.45 -5.43 12.78
N VAL A 111 1.58 -4.71 12.06
CA VAL A 111 1.84 -3.36 11.54
C VAL A 111 2.22 -2.38 12.67
N PHE A 112 1.68 -2.57 13.87
CA PHE A 112 1.97 -1.72 15.04
C PHE A 112 3.15 -2.21 15.90
N LYS A 113 3.61 -3.45 15.67
CA LYS A 113 4.71 -4.08 16.43
C LYS A 113 6.02 -4.12 15.65
N GLY A 114 5.97 -3.97 14.33
CA GLY A 114 7.13 -4.10 13.46
C GLY A 114 6.81 -3.85 12.00
N VAL A 115 7.79 -4.15 11.15
CA VAL A 115 7.72 -3.84 9.72
C VAL A 115 7.06 -5.01 8.98
N VAL A 116 5.89 -4.78 8.40
CA VAL A 116 5.27 -5.73 7.47
C VAL A 116 5.85 -5.50 6.07
N LYS A 117 6.44 -6.55 5.49
CA LYS A 117 7.03 -6.54 4.15
C LYS A 117 6.61 -7.79 3.40
N ILE A 118 6.30 -7.63 2.12
CA ILE A 118 6.15 -8.76 1.20
C ILE A 118 7.50 -9.47 1.01
N ARG A 119 7.45 -10.79 0.80
CA ARG A 119 8.66 -11.61 0.63
C ARG A 119 9.34 -11.26 -0.71
N LYS A 120 10.68 -11.31 -0.75
CA LYS A 120 11.44 -11.02 -1.99
C LYS A 120 10.99 -11.87 -3.18
N GLY A 121 10.67 -13.14 -2.98
CA GLY A 121 10.16 -14.01 -4.03
C GLY A 121 8.83 -13.52 -4.61
N GLN A 122 7.88 -13.14 -3.74
CA GLN A 122 6.59 -12.58 -4.15
C GLN A 122 6.76 -11.26 -4.91
N ALA A 123 7.68 -10.39 -4.45
CA ALA A 123 8.01 -9.15 -5.15
C ALA A 123 8.52 -9.41 -6.58
N VAL A 124 9.41 -10.38 -6.76
CA VAL A 124 9.95 -10.75 -8.08
C VAL A 124 8.84 -11.28 -9.00
N THR A 125 7.95 -12.14 -8.49
CA THR A 125 6.80 -12.64 -9.25
C THR A 125 5.90 -11.49 -9.71
N LEU A 126 5.54 -10.56 -8.81
CA LEU A 126 4.73 -9.38 -9.16
C LEU A 126 5.40 -8.50 -10.22
N MET A 127 6.72 -8.32 -10.13
CA MET A 127 7.48 -7.56 -11.12
C MET A 127 7.48 -8.23 -12.50
N MET A 128 7.54 -9.55 -12.55
CA MET A 128 7.53 -10.31 -13.80
C MET A 128 6.14 -10.39 -14.43
N ASP A 129 5.08 -10.48 -13.62
CA ASP A 129 3.72 -10.66 -14.10
C ASP A 129 3.05 -9.34 -14.50
N ALA A 130 3.43 -8.21 -13.90
CA ALA A 130 2.85 -6.89 -14.15
C ALA A 130 3.30 -6.22 -15.47
N THR A 131 3.21 -6.95 -16.57
CA THR A 131 3.67 -6.52 -17.91
C THR A 131 2.55 -6.10 -18.85
N ASN A 132 1.29 -6.42 -18.53
CA ASN A 132 0.15 -6.06 -19.37
C ASN A 132 -1.09 -5.82 -18.51
N MET A 133 -2.07 -5.10 -19.08
CA MET A 133 -3.29 -4.73 -18.35
C MET A 133 -4.10 -5.94 -17.85
N PRO A 134 -4.35 -7.00 -18.64
CA PRO A 134 -5.01 -8.20 -18.13
C PRO A 134 -4.33 -8.82 -16.91
N ALA A 135 -3.00 -8.95 -16.94
CA ALA A 135 -2.23 -9.50 -15.83
C ALA A 135 -2.30 -8.60 -14.59
N VAL A 136 -2.15 -7.28 -14.76
CA VAL A 136 -2.32 -6.33 -13.64
C VAL A 136 -3.71 -6.42 -13.04
N LYS A 137 -4.78 -6.47 -13.85
CA LYS A 137 -6.15 -6.63 -13.36
C LYS A 137 -6.34 -7.93 -12.58
N ALA A 138 -5.78 -9.03 -13.07
CA ALA A 138 -5.87 -10.33 -12.39
C ALA A 138 -5.19 -10.28 -11.01
N ILE A 139 -3.99 -9.70 -10.93
CA ILE A 139 -3.26 -9.52 -9.68
C ILE A 139 -4.07 -8.65 -8.70
N ILE A 140 -4.59 -7.51 -9.18
CA ILE A 140 -5.40 -6.60 -8.36
C ILE A 140 -6.64 -7.32 -7.82
N HIS A 141 -7.36 -8.04 -8.68
CA HIS A 141 -8.56 -8.78 -8.29
C HIS A 141 -8.27 -9.83 -7.22
N GLN A 142 -7.19 -10.61 -7.40
CA GLN A 142 -6.77 -11.63 -6.46
C GLN A 142 -6.52 -11.05 -5.04
N TYR A 143 -5.81 -9.92 -4.94
CA TYR A 143 -5.56 -9.30 -3.64
C TYR A 143 -6.78 -8.57 -3.07
N MET A 144 -7.68 -8.07 -3.92
CA MET A 144 -8.93 -7.47 -3.46
C MET A 144 -9.89 -8.52 -2.88
N GLU A 145 -9.90 -9.74 -3.43
CA GLU A 145 -10.61 -10.89 -2.86
C GLU A 145 -10.00 -11.31 -1.50
N GLU A 146 -8.66 -11.32 -1.38
CA GLU A 146 -7.98 -11.63 -0.12
C GLU A 146 -8.34 -10.64 1.00
N VAL A 147 -8.52 -9.36 0.66
CA VAL A 147 -8.98 -8.33 1.60
C VAL A 147 -10.49 -8.39 1.86
N GLY A 148 -11.27 -9.09 1.01
CA GLY A 148 -12.73 -9.16 1.11
C GLY A 148 -13.44 -7.86 0.70
N PHE A 149 -12.85 -7.11 -0.23
CA PHE A 149 -13.42 -5.85 -0.71
C PHE A 149 -14.43 -6.02 -1.87
N ILE A 150 -14.45 -7.19 -2.51
CA ILE A 150 -15.32 -7.57 -3.65
C ILE A 150 -16.13 -8.82 -3.32
#